data_AF-A0A7X8E7E6-F1
#
_entry.id   AF-A0A7X8E7E6-F1
#
_cell.length_a   1.000
_cell.length_b   1.000
_cell.length_c   1.000
_cell.angle_alpha   90.00
_cell.angle_beta   90.00
_cell.angle_gamma   90.00
#
_symmetry.space_group_name_H-M   'P 1'
#
loop_
_entity.id
_entity.type
_entity.pdbx_description
1 polymer ?
#
loop_
_entity_poly.entity_id
_entity_poly.type
_entity_poly.pdbx_seq_one_letter_code
_entity_poly.pdbx_strand_id
1 'polypeptide(L)'
;IFAREETYVLLKEAFEIGEELPAIEEVLKIDLHPYEKEINISTDRIIVSGVMECSIIYFDGNKLNSINKDIPFTHFLEMEELTENSQCQIKMEVVEGEYEIKEDIEGELKVLDIEAKVKMGVKVYEQREKEVIIDAYSTSNKVELKLEEITLMENIKDLVGRENIVKEIKEKGLKEVYAVEGSPSIIDSHYVDDKILVEGMLSLNIYCLEDLKDEIITLKEEVPYKSYLTTEEFDKEVDINVETSLEELNYSLKEGVLTIDGTIKNHIFINRQRNINIVGEIEETDEIIDKKEGPSIIIYIVQNDDELWDISKRYNTTVEEIILANDIASPSTLMPGEKIIIEKKVDIEF
;
A
#
# COMPACT_ATOMS: atom_id res chain seq x y z
N ILE A 1 10.68 -0.34 -1.85
CA ILE A 1 10.59 -1.76 -1.44
C ILE A 1 12.00 -2.25 -1.24
N PHE A 2 12.36 -2.65 -0.03
CA PHE A 2 13.69 -3.20 0.25
C PHE A 2 13.64 -4.68 0.61
N ALA A 3 12.47 -5.21 0.99
CA ALA A 3 12.26 -6.64 1.17
C ALA A 3 10.96 -7.13 0.50
N ARG A 4 11.03 -8.32 -0.10
CA ARG A 4 9.89 -9.13 -0.50
C ARG A 4 10.15 -10.54 -0.03
N GLU A 5 9.23 -11.08 0.76
CA GLU A 5 9.32 -12.45 1.25
C GLU A 5 8.04 -13.20 0.96
N GLU A 6 8.20 -14.50 0.75
CA GLU A 6 7.08 -15.44 0.73
C GLU A 6 7.28 -16.40 1.89
N THR A 7 6.26 -16.51 2.73
CA THR A 7 6.23 -17.46 3.84
C THR A 7 4.95 -18.28 3.78
N TYR A 8 4.93 -19.38 4.53
CA TYR A 8 3.79 -20.28 4.58
C TYR A 8 3.33 -20.43 6.02
N VAL A 9 2.03 -20.32 6.23
CA VAL A 9 1.38 -20.59 7.50
C VAL A 9 0.64 -21.92 7.35
N LEU A 10 0.95 -22.87 8.23
CA LEU A 10 0.20 -24.12 8.34
C LEU A 10 -0.81 -23.96 9.47
N LEU A 11 -2.08 -24.00 9.12
CA LEU A 11 -3.19 -23.91 10.04
C LEU A 11 -3.80 -25.30 10.20
N LYS A 12 -3.94 -25.76 11.44
CA LYS A 12 -4.61 -27.02 11.78
C LYS A 12 -5.61 -26.74 12.88
N GLU A 13 -6.87 -27.02 12.63
CA GLU A 13 -7.93 -26.84 13.60
C GLU A 13 -8.92 -27.98 13.49
N ALA A 14 -9.21 -28.63 14.61
CA ALA A 14 -10.27 -29.61 14.73
C ALA A 14 -11.39 -29.05 15.60
N PHE A 15 -12.60 -28.98 15.06
CA PHE A 15 -13.75 -28.48 15.79
C PHE A 15 -14.98 -29.36 15.57
N GLU A 16 -15.82 -29.41 16.59
CA GLU A 16 -17.10 -30.10 16.55
C GLU A 16 -18.17 -29.18 15.94
N ILE A 17 -18.98 -29.72 15.04
CA ILE A 17 -20.15 -29.04 14.52
C ILE A 17 -21.19 -29.00 15.64
N GLY A 18 -21.70 -27.81 15.97
CA GLY A 18 -22.44 -27.58 17.22
C GLY A 18 -23.60 -28.57 17.46
N GLU A 19 -23.97 -28.79 18.72
CA GLU A 19 -24.91 -29.86 19.14
C GLU A 19 -26.25 -29.87 18.39
N GLU A 20 -26.74 -28.72 17.91
CA GLU A 20 -28.00 -28.60 17.17
C GLU A 20 -27.89 -29.04 15.70
N LEU A 21 -26.67 -29.20 15.18
CA LEU A 21 -26.42 -29.58 13.80
C LEU A 21 -26.33 -31.12 13.66
N PRO A 22 -26.88 -31.68 12.57
CA PRO A 22 -26.84 -33.12 12.32
C PRO A 22 -25.44 -33.57 11.89
N ALA A 23 -25.14 -34.86 12.11
CA ALA A 23 -23.88 -35.47 11.74
C ALA A 23 -23.58 -35.32 10.23
N ILE A 24 -22.29 -35.26 9.91
CA ILE A 24 -21.77 -35.09 8.56
C ILE A 24 -21.75 -36.45 7.86
N GLU A 25 -22.51 -36.59 6.78
CA GLU A 25 -22.39 -37.74 5.88
C GLU A 25 -21.36 -37.47 4.78
N GLU A 26 -21.43 -36.29 4.15
CA GLU A 26 -20.52 -35.90 3.09
C GLU A 26 -20.27 -34.38 3.09
N VAL A 27 -19.01 -33.96 3.02
CA VAL A 27 -18.66 -32.55 2.79
C VAL A 27 -18.66 -32.30 1.28
N LEU A 28 -19.46 -31.34 0.84
CA LEU A 28 -19.59 -31.00 -0.58
C LEU A 28 -18.67 -29.86 -0.98
N LYS A 29 -18.43 -28.91 -0.06
CA LYS A 29 -17.56 -27.77 -0.30
C LYS A 29 -16.95 -27.27 1.00
N ILE A 30 -15.68 -26.89 0.93
CA ILE A 30 -15.00 -26.05 1.91
C ILE A 30 -14.38 -24.88 1.16
N ASP A 31 -14.70 -23.67 1.59
CA ASP A 31 -14.08 -22.44 1.14
C ASP A 31 -13.26 -21.85 2.31
N LEU A 32 -12.01 -21.48 2.02
CA LEU A 32 -11.04 -21.02 3.00
C LEU A 32 -10.55 -19.63 2.58
N HIS A 33 -10.90 -18.60 3.34
CA HIS A 33 -10.58 -17.21 3.04
C HIS A 33 -9.73 -16.59 4.14
N PRO A 34 -8.39 -16.54 3.98
CA PRO A 34 -7.49 -15.90 4.93
C PRO A 34 -7.39 -14.39 4.67
N TYR A 35 -7.45 -13.60 5.74
CA TYR A 35 -7.22 -12.15 5.68
C TYR A 35 -6.44 -11.67 6.90
N GLU A 36 -5.70 -10.57 6.74
CA GLU A 36 -5.02 -9.92 7.85
C GLU A 36 -5.98 -9.04 8.64
N LYS A 37 -5.91 -9.11 9.97
CA LYS A 37 -6.65 -8.24 10.88
C LYS A 37 -5.78 -7.11 11.39
N GLU A 38 -4.53 -7.42 11.72
CA GLU A 38 -3.59 -6.47 12.29
C GLU A 38 -2.15 -6.84 11.91
N ILE A 39 -1.34 -5.81 11.65
CA ILE A 39 0.09 -5.96 11.39
C ILE A 39 0.82 -5.08 12.39
N ASN A 40 1.70 -5.70 13.18
CA ASN A 40 2.59 -5.02 14.10
C ASN A 40 4.03 -5.18 13.62
N ILE A 41 4.70 -4.06 13.34
CA ILE A 41 6.09 -4.02 12.90
C ILE A 41 6.94 -3.57 14.08
N SER A 42 8.06 -4.26 14.28
CA SER A 42 9.08 -3.89 15.24
C SER A 42 10.46 -4.04 14.61
N THR A 43 11.54 -3.75 15.33
CA THR A 43 12.89 -3.62 14.76
C THR A 43 13.45 -4.91 14.15
N ASP A 44 13.00 -6.08 14.59
CA ASP A 44 13.51 -7.39 14.17
C ASP A 44 12.45 -8.34 13.60
N ARG A 45 11.17 -7.96 13.68
CA ARG A 45 10.06 -8.83 13.30
C ARG A 45 8.82 -8.08 12.86
N ILE A 46 8.04 -8.77 12.03
CA ILE A 46 6.67 -8.45 11.68
C ILE A 46 5.76 -9.50 12.30
N ILE A 47 4.76 -9.05 13.04
CA ILE A 47 3.72 -9.89 13.63
C ILE A 47 2.44 -9.66 12.86
N VAL A 48 1.95 -10.69 12.18
CA VAL A 48 0.70 -10.65 11.43
C VAL A 48 -0.35 -11.43 12.24
N SER A 49 -1.38 -10.73 12.69
CA SER A 49 -2.59 -11.32 13.25
C SER A 49 -3.62 -11.45 12.14
N GLY A 50 -4.03 -12.66 11.82
CA GLY A 50 -4.99 -12.95 10.75
C GLY A 50 -6.12 -13.86 11.22
N VAL A 51 -7.12 -14.00 10.35
CA VAL A 51 -8.22 -14.96 10.52
C VAL A 51 -8.35 -15.73 9.21
N MET A 52 -8.47 -17.05 9.30
CA MET A 52 -8.93 -17.88 8.20
C MET A 52 -10.42 -18.17 8.43
N GLU A 53 -11.26 -17.55 7.62
CA GLU A 53 -12.69 -17.83 7.61
C GLU A 53 -12.93 -19.11 6.80
N CYS A 54 -13.58 -20.09 7.42
CA CYS A 54 -13.88 -21.38 6.82
C CYS A 54 -15.39 -21.49 6.62
N SER A 55 -15.84 -21.53 5.37
CA SER A 55 -17.25 -21.79 5.03
C SER A 55 -17.40 -23.21 4.47
N ILE A 56 -18.25 -24.01 5.11
CA ILE A 56 -18.43 -25.43 4.79
C ILE A 56 -19.87 -25.69 4.41
N ILE A 57 -20.07 -26.41 3.31
CA ILE A 57 -21.37 -26.96 2.91
C ILE A 57 -21.27 -28.48 2.99
N TYR A 58 -22.17 -29.10 3.74
CA TYR A 58 -22.18 -30.55 3.93
C TYR A 58 -23.61 -31.13 3.87
N PHE A 59 -23.70 -32.41 3.56
CA PHE A 59 -24.92 -33.20 3.51
C PHE A 59 -25.00 -34.10 4.75
N ASP A 60 -26.19 -34.19 5.34
CA ASP A 60 -26.47 -34.99 6.55
C ASP A 60 -27.21 -36.31 6.28
N GLY A 61 -27.37 -36.68 5.00
CA GLY A 61 -28.17 -37.81 4.56
C GLY A 61 -29.60 -37.46 4.12
N ASN A 62 -30.08 -36.26 4.46
CA ASN A 62 -31.40 -35.78 4.13
C ASN A 62 -31.41 -34.40 3.48
N LYS A 63 -30.63 -33.45 3.99
CA LYS A 63 -30.54 -32.08 3.49
C LYS A 63 -29.11 -31.53 3.55
N LEU A 64 -28.91 -30.40 2.87
CA LEU A 64 -27.70 -29.61 3.01
C LEU A 64 -27.75 -28.78 4.28
N ASN A 65 -26.57 -28.57 4.86
CA ASN A 65 -26.33 -27.68 5.98
C ASN A 65 -25.05 -26.89 5.71
N SER A 66 -24.89 -25.76 6.41
CA SER A 66 -23.69 -24.95 6.31
C SER A 66 -23.16 -24.49 7.66
N ILE A 67 -21.85 -24.29 7.71
CA ILE A 67 -21.10 -23.91 8.91
C ILE A 67 -20.06 -22.87 8.51
N ASN A 68 -20.00 -21.78 9.28
CA ASN A 68 -18.92 -20.80 9.18
C ASN A 68 -18.10 -20.86 10.48
N LYS A 69 -16.78 -20.89 10.34
CA LYS A 69 -15.84 -20.96 11.46
C LYS A 69 -14.65 -20.04 11.23
N ASP A 70 -14.39 -19.18 12.20
CA ASP A 70 -13.19 -18.36 12.22
C ASP A 70 -12.06 -19.11 12.92
N ILE A 71 -10.92 -19.22 12.23
CA ILE A 71 -9.67 -19.77 12.77
C ILE A 71 -8.67 -18.62 12.88
N PRO A 72 -8.56 -17.96 14.06
CA PRO A 72 -7.59 -16.91 14.26
C PRO A 72 -6.18 -17.48 14.29
N PHE A 73 -5.23 -16.77 13.70
CA PHE A 73 -3.83 -17.16 13.71
C PHE A 73 -2.90 -15.97 13.90
N THR A 74 -1.68 -16.26 14.34
CA THR A 74 -0.61 -15.27 14.42
C THR A 74 0.63 -15.86 13.77
N HIS A 75 1.19 -15.12 12.82
CA HIS A 75 2.43 -15.49 12.15
C HIS A 75 3.51 -14.47 12.45
N PHE A 76 4.73 -14.96 12.64
CA PHE A 76 5.90 -14.15 12.93
C PHE A 76 6.86 -14.26 11.74
N LEU A 77 7.29 -13.12 11.23
CA LEU A 77 8.37 -13.05 10.25
C LEU A 77 9.54 -12.34 10.90
N GLU A 78 10.67 -13.04 11.02
CA GLU A 78 11.94 -12.43 11.39
C GLU A 78 12.49 -11.73 10.15
N MET A 79 12.73 -10.42 10.27
CA MET A 79 13.24 -9.63 9.17
C MET A 79 14.19 -8.56 9.71
N GLU A 80 15.38 -8.51 9.14
CA GLU A 80 16.39 -7.52 9.47
C GLU A 80 16.10 -6.19 8.75
N GLU A 81 16.75 -5.12 9.19
CA GLU A 81 16.66 -3.77 8.59
C GLU A 81 15.27 -3.10 8.69
N LEU A 82 14.40 -3.57 9.60
CA LEU A 82 13.16 -2.87 9.90
C LEU A 82 13.44 -1.58 10.70
N THR A 83 12.77 -0.52 10.28
CA THR A 83 12.85 0.82 10.86
C THR A 83 11.49 1.23 11.41
N GLU A 84 11.43 2.28 12.25
CA GLU A 84 10.15 2.84 12.71
C GLU A 84 9.27 3.36 11.56
N ASN A 85 9.89 3.66 10.40
CA ASN A 85 9.21 4.13 9.20
C ASN A 85 8.86 3.00 8.22
N SER A 86 9.14 1.74 8.59
CA SER A 86 8.85 0.61 7.74
C SER A 86 7.34 0.38 7.65
N GLN A 87 6.85 0.28 6.42
CA GLN A 87 5.48 -0.09 6.11
C GLN A 87 5.47 -1.51 5.52
N CYS A 88 4.40 -2.24 5.83
CA CYS A 88 4.24 -3.63 5.41
C CYS A 88 2.90 -3.81 4.72
N GLN A 89 2.93 -4.60 3.66
CA GLN A 89 1.77 -5.02 2.92
C GLN A 89 1.77 -6.55 2.82
N ILE A 90 0.61 -7.14 3.10
CA ILE A 90 0.43 -8.59 3.14
C ILE A 90 -0.60 -8.98 2.09
N LYS A 91 -0.32 -10.08 1.38
CA LYS A 91 -1.28 -10.79 0.55
C LYS A 91 -1.29 -12.25 0.96
N MET A 92 -2.48 -12.81 1.16
CA MET A 92 -2.66 -14.21 1.55
C MET A 92 -3.41 -14.98 0.46
N GLU A 93 -3.05 -16.24 0.30
CA GLU A 93 -3.69 -17.17 -0.63
C GLU A 93 -3.60 -18.59 -0.08
N VAL A 94 -4.70 -19.34 -0.12
CA VAL A 94 -4.68 -20.76 0.25
C VAL A 94 -4.10 -21.55 -0.91
N VAL A 95 -2.97 -22.22 -0.69
CA VAL A 95 -2.31 -23.05 -1.73
C VAL A 95 -2.70 -24.51 -1.65
N GLU A 96 -3.10 -24.97 -0.47
CA GLU A 96 -3.48 -26.36 -0.19
C GLU A 96 -4.43 -26.39 1.00
N GLY A 97 -5.45 -27.24 0.93
CA GLY A 97 -6.43 -27.45 1.99
C GLY A 97 -6.88 -28.90 1.99
N GLU A 98 -6.80 -29.53 3.15
CA GLU A 98 -7.24 -30.90 3.40
C GLU A 98 -8.21 -30.91 4.58
N TYR A 99 -9.10 -31.90 4.60
CA TYR A 99 -10.02 -32.10 5.72
C TYR A 99 -10.23 -33.58 6.02
N GLU A 100 -10.55 -33.88 7.27
CA GLU A 100 -10.95 -35.20 7.75
C GLU A 100 -12.19 -35.08 8.64
N ILE A 101 -13.13 -36.01 8.47
CA ILE A 101 -14.34 -36.12 9.30
C ILE A 101 -14.08 -37.17 10.37
N LYS A 102 -14.34 -36.84 11.63
CA LYS A 102 -14.09 -37.69 12.80
C LYS A 102 -15.34 -37.82 13.66
N GLU A 103 -15.38 -38.92 14.42
CA GLU A 103 -16.39 -39.14 15.44
C GLU A 103 -16.17 -38.20 16.64
N ASP A 104 -17.26 -37.67 17.17
CA ASP A 104 -17.28 -36.98 18.46
C ASP A 104 -17.25 -37.98 19.63
N ILE A 105 -17.45 -37.49 20.85
CA ILE A 105 -17.45 -38.33 22.06
C ILE A 105 -18.65 -39.29 22.10
N GLU A 106 -19.74 -38.95 21.40
CA GLU A 106 -20.96 -39.76 21.31
C GLU A 106 -20.89 -40.80 20.16
N GLY A 107 -19.86 -40.74 19.33
CA GLY A 107 -19.65 -41.62 18.19
C GLY A 107 -20.33 -41.13 16.90
N GLU A 108 -20.78 -39.88 16.85
CA GLU A 108 -21.37 -39.27 15.66
C GLU A 108 -20.29 -38.53 14.84
N LEU A 109 -20.36 -38.60 13.51
CA LEU A 109 -19.42 -37.93 12.60
C LEU A 109 -19.63 -36.41 12.62
N LYS A 110 -19.18 -35.75 13.68
CA LYS A 110 -19.42 -34.32 13.95
C LYS A 110 -18.14 -33.51 14.12
N VAL A 111 -16.98 -34.12 14.09
CA VAL A 111 -15.71 -33.39 14.21
C VAL A 111 -15.13 -33.20 12.82
N LEU A 112 -14.81 -31.95 12.47
CA LEU A 112 -14.14 -31.60 11.23
C LEU A 112 -12.72 -31.11 11.56
N ASP A 113 -11.73 -31.84 11.06
CA ASP A 113 -10.31 -31.53 11.20
C ASP A 113 -9.82 -30.93 9.88
N ILE A 114 -9.47 -29.64 9.88
CA ILE A 114 -9.01 -28.90 8.71
C ILE A 114 -7.51 -28.66 8.82
N GLU A 115 -6.78 -28.97 7.76
CA GLU A 115 -5.40 -28.56 7.56
C GLU A 115 -5.30 -27.66 6.32
N ALA A 116 -4.86 -26.43 6.50
CA ALA A 116 -4.69 -25.48 5.42
C ALA A 116 -3.27 -24.92 5.37
N LYS A 117 -2.73 -24.80 4.16
CA LYS A 117 -1.47 -24.13 3.90
C LYS A 117 -1.76 -22.81 3.22
N VAL A 118 -1.51 -21.73 3.95
CA VAL A 118 -1.68 -20.35 3.47
C VAL A 118 -0.33 -19.82 3.04
N LYS A 119 -0.20 -19.44 1.76
CA LYS A 119 0.93 -18.66 1.26
C LYS A 119 0.69 -17.19 1.63
N MET A 120 1.69 -16.59 2.27
CA MET A 120 1.67 -15.18 2.62
C MET A 120 2.82 -14.46 1.91
N GLY A 121 2.47 -13.58 0.99
CA GLY A 121 3.40 -12.66 0.33
C GLY A 121 3.52 -11.37 1.13
N VAL A 122 4.73 -11.03 1.54
CA VAL A 122 5.03 -9.87 2.36
C VAL A 122 5.90 -8.90 1.59
N LYS A 123 5.45 -7.66 1.48
CA LYS A 123 6.17 -6.55 0.83
C LYS A 123 6.45 -5.49 1.87
N VAL A 124 7.73 -5.25 2.13
CA VAL A 124 8.17 -4.23 3.09
C VAL A 124 8.85 -3.10 2.33
N TYR A 125 8.43 -1.89 2.66
CA TYR A 125 8.92 -0.69 2.03
C TYR A 125 9.02 0.43 3.04
N GLU A 126 9.88 1.38 2.76
CA GLU A 126 9.95 2.63 3.48
C GLU A 126 10.14 3.74 2.45
N GLN A 127 9.66 4.92 2.81
CA GLN A 127 9.89 6.13 2.05
C GLN A 127 11.25 6.69 2.47
N ARG A 128 12.19 6.81 1.52
CA ARG A 128 13.50 7.43 1.74
C ARG A 128 13.61 8.72 0.96
N GLU A 129 14.06 9.78 1.63
CA GLU A 129 14.54 10.98 0.98
C GLU A 129 16.02 10.82 0.62
N LYS A 130 16.39 11.22 -0.60
CA LYS A 130 17.78 11.22 -1.07
C LYS A 130 18.10 12.53 -1.74
N GLU A 131 19.22 13.12 -1.35
CA GLU A 131 19.78 14.27 -2.03
C GLU A 131 20.49 13.83 -3.31
N VAL A 132 20.32 14.62 -4.37
CA VAL A 132 21.00 14.45 -5.66
C VAL A 132 21.70 15.74 -6.02
N ILE A 133 22.82 15.62 -6.72
CA ILE A 133 23.55 16.78 -7.24
C ILE A 133 22.85 17.22 -8.52
N ILE A 134 22.28 18.42 -8.52
CA ILE A 134 21.63 19.02 -9.70
C ILE A 134 22.52 20.05 -10.40
N ASP A 135 23.55 20.54 -9.71
CA ASP A 135 24.47 21.55 -10.21
C ASP A 135 25.82 21.46 -9.49
N ALA A 136 26.87 21.94 -10.15
CA ALA A 136 28.20 22.08 -9.58
C ALA A 136 29.00 23.16 -10.35
N TYR A 137 29.89 23.85 -9.65
CA TYR A 137 30.85 24.75 -10.29
C TYR A 137 32.17 24.73 -9.53
N SER A 138 33.22 25.21 -10.18
CA SER A 138 34.54 25.39 -9.57
C SER A 138 34.92 26.86 -9.58
N THR A 139 35.74 27.26 -8.60
CA THR A 139 36.26 28.62 -8.46
C THR A 139 37.65 28.79 -9.05
N SER A 140 38.31 27.70 -9.47
CA SER A 140 39.68 27.70 -10.01
C SER A 140 39.69 27.43 -11.52
N ASN A 141 39.08 26.33 -11.95
CA ASN A 141 39.06 25.85 -13.32
C ASN A 141 37.61 25.75 -13.78
N LYS A 142 37.35 25.95 -15.07
CA LYS A 142 36.02 25.67 -15.59
C LYS A 142 35.77 24.17 -15.55
N VAL A 143 34.52 23.80 -15.25
CA VAL A 143 34.05 22.42 -15.26
C VAL A 143 32.97 22.26 -16.31
N GLU A 144 32.95 21.11 -16.95
CA GLU A 144 31.88 20.66 -17.83
C GLU A 144 31.03 19.62 -17.09
N LEU A 145 29.73 19.89 -16.97
CA LEU A 145 28.79 18.98 -16.32
C LEU A 145 28.09 18.15 -17.38
N LYS A 146 28.12 16.82 -17.22
CA LYS A 146 27.25 15.92 -17.99
C LYS A 146 26.01 15.65 -17.16
N LEU A 147 24.90 16.23 -17.63
CA LEU A 147 23.59 16.05 -17.01
C LEU A 147 22.91 14.80 -17.56
N GLU A 148 22.28 14.05 -16.67
CA GLU A 148 21.45 12.89 -16.97
C GLU A 148 20.04 13.15 -16.48
N GLU A 149 19.04 12.93 -17.34
CA GLU A 149 17.63 12.99 -16.94
C GLU A 149 17.24 11.64 -16.33
N ILE A 150 16.73 11.67 -15.11
CA ILE A 150 16.16 10.51 -14.45
C ILE A 150 14.67 10.73 -14.16
N THR A 151 13.87 9.69 -14.37
CA THR A 151 12.46 9.65 -14.00
C THR A 151 12.32 8.90 -12.68
N LEU A 152 11.73 9.57 -11.70
CA LEU A 152 11.44 9.03 -10.37
C LEU A 152 9.93 8.89 -10.20
N MET A 153 9.50 7.82 -9.55
CA MET A 153 8.14 7.68 -9.04
C MET A 153 8.21 7.85 -7.52
N GLU A 154 7.71 8.97 -7.05
CA GLU A 154 7.65 9.31 -5.64
C GLU A 154 6.29 8.87 -5.11
N ASN A 155 6.27 7.95 -4.13
CA ASN A 155 5.06 7.79 -3.31
C ASN A 155 4.98 9.01 -2.40
N ILE A 156 3.92 9.80 -2.55
CA ILE A 156 3.69 11.01 -1.76
C ILE A 156 2.96 10.64 -0.47
N LYS A 157 2.02 9.70 -0.56
CA LYS A 157 1.10 9.39 0.52
C LYS A 157 0.43 8.03 0.31
N ASP A 158 0.23 7.33 1.41
CA ASP A 158 -0.61 6.13 1.50
C ASP A 158 -1.89 6.43 2.28
N LEU A 159 -3.01 5.89 1.81
CA LEU A 159 -4.31 5.97 2.48
C LEU A 159 -4.96 4.60 2.55
N VAL A 160 -5.69 4.34 3.63
CA VAL A 160 -6.51 3.14 3.78
C VAL A 160 -7.97 3.55 3.91
N GLY A 161 -8.79 3.13 2.97
CA GLY A 161 -10.25 3.29 2.98
C GLY A 161 -10.95 1.97 3.29
N ARG A 162 -12.06 2.03 4.02
CA ARG A 162 -12.98 0.91 4.21
C ARG A 162 -14.36 1.29 3.71
N GLU A 163 -14.94 0.44 2.88
CA GLU A 163 -16.28 0.63 2.34
C GLU A 163 -17.18 -0.51 2.83
N ASN A 164 -18.30 -0.16 3.46
CA ASN A 164 -19.29 -1.12 3.92
C ASN A 164 -20.39 -1.24 2.87
N ILE A 165 -20.61 -2.45 2.37
CA ILE A 165 -21.55 -2.76 1.31
C ILE A 165 -22.71 -3.55 1.89
N VAL A 166 -23.91 -2.96 1.83
CA VAL A 166 -25.14 -3.67 2.17
C VAL A 166 -25.97 -3.89 0.91
N LYS A 167 -26.25 -5.15 0.60
CA LYS A 167 -27.07 -5.56 -0.54
C LYS A 167 -28.23 -6.42 -0.07
N GLU A 168 -29.45 -6.03 -0.44
CA GLU A 168 -30.63 -6.89 -0.34
C GLU A 168 -30.89 -7.59 -1.68
N ILE A 169 -31.05 -8.90 -1.63
CA ILE A 169 -31.41 -9.74 -2.77
C ILE A 169 -32.80 -10.34 -2.50
N LYS A 170 -33.73 -10.01 -3.41
CA LYS A 170 -35.13 -10.43 -3.36
C LYS A 170 -35.41 -11.34 -4.53
N GLU A 171 -34.87 -12.56 -4.46
CA GLU A 171 -35.10 -13.58 -5.46
C GLU A 171 -36.34 -14.40 -5.12
N LYS A 172 -37.20 -14.66 -6.11
CA LYS A 172 -38.42 -15.44 -5.88
C LYS A 172 -38.04 -16.89 -5.66
N GLY A 173 -38.52 -17.47 -4.56
CA GLY A 173 -38.27 -18.86 -4.23
C GLY A 173 -36.91 -19.10 -3.58
N LEU A 174 -36.27 -18.10 -3.00
CA LEU A 174 -35.08 -18.32 -2.17
C LEU A 174 -35.51 -18.86 -0.80
N LYS A 175 -35.27 -20.16 -0.57
CA LYS A 175 -35.74 -20.90 0.63
C LYS A 175 -34.69 -20.96 1.72
N GLU A 176 -33.45 -21.27 1.35
CA GLU A 176 -32.33 -21.43 2.27
C GLU A 176 -31.03 -21.00 1.58
N VAL A 177 -30.10 -20.39 2.33
CA VAL A 177 -28.79 -19.96 1.84
C VAL A 177 -27.72 -20.75 2.57
N TYR A 178 -26.89 -21.45 1.81
CA TYR A 178 -25.82 -22.28 2.33
C TYR A 178 -24.53 -21.47 2.51
N ALA A 179 -24.10 -20.73 1.48
CA ALA A 179 -22.90 -19.90 1.56
C ALA A 179 -22.98 -18.70 0.62
N VAL A 180 -22.21 -17.66 0.94
CA VAL A 180 -21.99 -16.49 0.09
C VAL A 180 -20.49 -16.24 0.01
N GLU A 181 -19.96 -16.18 -1.21
CA GLU A 181 -18.57 -15.88 -1.49
C GLU A 181 -18.46 -14.53 -2.17
N GLY A 182 -17.47 -13.73 -1.78
CA GLY A 182 -17.24 -12.39 -2.33
C GLY A 182 -15.82 -12.22 -2.86
N SER A 183 -15.68 -11.52 -3.98
CA SER A 183 -14.38 -11.13 -4.51
C SER A 183 -14.43 -9.70 -5.03
N PRO A 184 -13.77 -8.74 -4.36
CA PRO A 184 -13.72 -7.36 -4.81
C PRO A 184 -12.72 -7.20 -5.95
N SER A 185 -13.02 -6.27 -6.84
CA SER A 185 -12.14 -5.85 -7.93
C SER A 185 -12.23 -4.34 -8.11
N ILE A 186 -11.13 -3.73 -8.56
CA ILE A 186 -11.08 -2.31 -8.92
C ILE A 186 -11.41 -2.17 -10.40
N ILE A 187 -12.31 -1.24 -10.72
CA ILE A 187 -12.67 -0.86 -12.10
C ILE A 187 -11.89 0.38 -12.50
N ASP A 188 -11.90 1.41 -11.65
CA ASP A 188 -11.23 2.68 -11.89
C ASP A 188 -10.84 3.36 -10.58
N SER A 189 -9.82 4.20 -10.65
CA SER A 189 -9.45 5.08 -9.54
C SER A 189 -8.86 6.36 -10.09
N HIS A 190 -9.37 7.50 -9.62
CA HIS A 190 -8.88 8.79 -10.06
C HIS A 190 -8.96 9.83 -8.95
N TYR A 191 -8.13 10.85 -9.10
CA TYR A 191 -8.03 11.98 -8.20
C TYR A 191 -8.68 13.21 -8.83
N VAL A 192 -9.53 13.91 -8.09
CA VAL A 192 -10.17 15.17 -8.50
C VAL A 192 -10.18 16.14 -7.33
N ASP A 193 -9.57 17.31 -7.53
CA ASP A 193 -9.42 18.39 -6.54
C ASP A 193 -8.74 17.94 -5.25
N ASP A 194 -9.50 17.51 -4.25
CA ASP A 194 -9.04 17.07 -2.93
C ASP A 194 -9.54 15.65 -2.60
N LYS A 195 -10.09 14.94 -3.59
CA LYS A 195 -10.77 13.66 -3.42
C LYS A 195 -10.21 12.57 -4.30
N ILE A 196 -10.11 11.39 -3.71
CA ILE A 196 -9.84 10.16 -4.42
C ILE A 196 -11.15 9.39 -4.49
N LEU A 197 -11.56 9.10 -5.72
CA LEU A 197 -12.66 8.21 -6.01
C LEU A 197 -12.08 6.86 -6.43
N VAL A 198 -12.46 5.82 -5.71
CA VAL A 198 -12.20 4.43 -6.07
C VAL A 198 -13.51 3.79 -6.46
N GLU A 199 -13.60 3.29 -7.69
CA GLU A 199 -14.76 2.55 -8.19
C GLU A 199 -14.38 1.08 -8.36
N GLY A 200 -15.21 0.20 -7.80
CA GLY A 200 -14.97 -1.22 -7.85
C GLY A 200 -16.26 -2.03 -7.91
N MET A 201 -16.10 -3.34 -7.96
CA MET A 201 -17.20 -4.29 -8.00
C MET A 201 -16.92 -5.46 -7.07
N LEU A 202 -17.89 -5.76 -6.21
CA LEU A 202 -17.92 -6.97 -5.41
C LEU A 202 -18.72 -8.02 -6.16
N SER A 203 -18.02 -9.01 -6.72
CA SER A 203 -18.65 -10.17 -7.34
C SER A 203 -19.04 -11.18 -6.25
N LEU A 204 -20.29 -11.61 -6.24
CA LEU A 204 -20.86 -12.52 -5.26
C LEU A 204 -21.29 -13.82 -5.92
N ASN A 205 -20.91 -14.96 -5.32
CA ASN A 205 -21.52 -16.27 -5.61
C ASN A 205 -22.33 -16.71 -4.39
N ILE A 206 -23.62 -16.95 -4.58
CA ILE A 206 -24.56 -17.31 -3.52
C ILE A 206 -25.08 -18.72 -3.79
N TYR A 207 -24.85 -19.64 -2.87
CA TYR A 207 -25.32 -21.02 -2.96
C TYR A 207 -26.61 -21.17 -2.16
N CYS A 208 -27.72 -21.47 -2.83
CA CYS A 208 -29.04 -21.49 -2.20
C CYS A 208 -29.95 -22.58 -2.75
N LEU A 209 -30.98 -22.93 -1.97
CA LEU A 209 -32.06 -23.82 -2.37
C LEU A 209 -33.23 -23.02 -2.98
N GLU A 210 -33.65 -23.40 -4.18
CA GLU A 210 -34.79 -22.82 -4.89
C GLU A 210 -36.12 -23.54 -4.55
N ASP A 211 -37.12 -22.80 -4.09
CA ASP A 211 -38.44 -23.28 -3.61
C ASP A 211 -39.29 -23.94 -4.71
N LEU A 212 -39.14 -23.51 -5.97
CA LEU A 212 -39.98 -24.00 -7.07
C LEU A 212 -39.59 -25.39 -7.57
N LYS A 213 -38.31 -25.74 -7.46
CA LYS A 213 -37.76 -26.99 -8.00
C LYS A 213 -37.11 -27.87 -6.93
N ASP A 214 -36.89 -27.34 -5.73
CA ASP A 214 -36.11 -27.98 -4.67
C ASP A 214 -34.71 -28.36 -5.17
N GLU A 215 -34.13 -27.51 -6.02
CA GLU A 215 -32.80 -27.67 -6.60
C GLU A 215 -31.83 -26.67 -5.96
N ILE A 216 -30.57 -27.10 -5.80
CA ILE A 216 -29.48 -26.23 -5.36
C ILE A 216 -29.00 -25.44 -6.57
N ILE A 217 -28.98 -24.12 -6.45
CA ILE A 217 -28.54 -23.21 -7.50
C ILE A 217 -27.44 -22.28 -6.98
N THR A 218 -26.64 -21.75 -7.92
CA THR A 218 -25.72 -20.65 -7.65
C THR A 218 -26.25 -19.38 -8.29
N LEU A 219 -26.62 -18.41 -7.48
CA LEU A 219 -26.94 -17.06 -7.93
C LEU A 219 -25.65 -16.25 -7.97
N LYS A 220 -25.45 -15.51 -9.07
CA LYS A 220 -24.32 -14.60 -9.23
C LYS A 220 -24.84 -13.17 -9.22
N GLU A 221 -24.26 -12.35 -8.36
CA GLU A 221 -24.63 -10.94 -8.25
C GLU A 221 -23.37 -10.09 -8.28
N GLU A 222 -23.45 -8.93 -8.92
CA GLU A 222 -22.37 -7.95 -8.95
C GLU A 222 -22.83 -6.67 -8.24
N VAL A 223 -22.11 -6.30 -7.19
CA VAL A 223 -22.44 -5.12 -6.38
C VAL A 223 -21.37 -4.04 -6.63
N PRO A 224 -21.66 -3.02 -7.45
CA PRO A 224 -20.73 -1.92 -7.64
C PRO A 224 -20.62 -1.11 -6.36
N TYR A 225 -19.41 -0.65 -6.07
CA TYR A 225 -19.15 0.22 -4.93
C TYR A 225 -18.29 1.41 -5.32
N LYS A 226 -18.41 2.48 -4.53
CA LYS A 226 -17.61 3.70 -4.66
C LYS A 226 -17.11 4.10 -3.30
N SER A 227 -15.80 4.29 -3.19
CA SER A 227 -15.18 4.83 -1.99
C SER A 227 -14.66 6.23 -2.26
N TYR A 228 -14.93 7.15 -1.33
CA TYR A 228 -14.51 8.54 -1.41
C TYR A 228 -13.58 8.84 -0.23
N LEU A 229 -12.33 9.20 -0.53
CA LEU A 229 -11.38 9.64 0.48
C LEU A 229 -10.96 11.07 0.20
N THR A 230 -10.92 11.90 1.25
CA THR A 230 -10.40 13.26 1.17
C THR A 230 -8.92 13.28 1.52
N THR A 231 -8.15 14.04 0.75
CA THR A 231 -6.72 14.29 0.95
C THR A 231 -6.43 15.78 0.72
N GLU A 232 -5.18 16.20 0.92
CA GLU A 232 -4.74 17.54 0.53
C GLU A 232 -4.74 17.71 -1.00
N GLU A 233 -4.84 18.95 -1.45
CA GLU A 233 -4.67 19.29 -2.87
C GLU A 233 -3.21 19.04 -3.29
N PHE A 234 -3.03 18.40 -4.44
CA PHE A 234 -1.73 18.14 -5.04
C PHE A 234 -1.53 19.08 -6.22
N ASP A 235 -0.44 19.85 -6.19
CA ASP A 235 -0.14 20.85 -7.22
C ASP A 235 0.12 20.28 -8.63
N LYS A 236 0.27 18.96 -8.74
CA LYS A 236 0.66 18.25 -9.97
C LYS A 236 -0.17 16.99 -10.14
N GLU A 237 -0.19 16.49 -11.37
CA GLU A 237 -0.79 15.21 -11.69
C GLU A 237 -0.18 14.09 -10.83
N VAL A 238 -1.07 13.30 -10.24
CA VAL A 238 -0.74 12.15 -9.39
C VAL A 238 -1.30 10.87 -10.02
N ASP A 239 -0.55 9.80 -9.85
CA ASP A 239 -0.92 8.44 -10.24
C ASP A 239 -1.46 7.69 -9.02
N ILE A 240 -2.70 7.21 -9.12
CA ILE A 240 -3.39 6.51 -8.04
C ILE A 240 -3.34 5.02 -8.31
N ASN A 241 -2.65 4.28 -7.44
CA ASN A 241 -2.64 2.82 -7.49
C ASN A 241 -3.42 2.27 -6.29
N VAL A 242 -4.40 1.42 -6.55
CA VAL A 242 -5.27 0.86 -5.51
C VAL A 242 -5.13 -0.66 -5.44
N GLU A 243 -4.95 -1.17 -4.24
CA GLU A 243 -5.03 -2.60 -3.93
C GLU A 243 -6.23 -2.86 -3.01
N THR A 244 -7.07 -3.83 -3.38
CA THR A 244 -8.35 -4.10 -2.70
C THR A 244 -8.41 -5.51 -2.13
N SER A 245 -9.06 -5.66 -0.97
CA SER A 245 -9.32 -6.94 -0.31
C SER A 245 -10.67 -6.94 0.40
N LEU A 246 -11.24 -8.14 0.60
CA LEU A 246 -12.44 -8.35 1.38
C LEU A 246 -12.04 -8.70 2.82
N GLU A 247 -12.35 -7.81 3.77
CA GLU A 247 -12.06 -8.04 5.20
C GLU A 247 -13.17 -8.85 5.88
N GLU A 248 -14.43 -8.67 5.48
CA GLU A 248 -15.57 -9.32 6.13
C GLU A 248 -16.72 -9.50 5.13
N LEU A 249 -17.46 -10.60 5.24
CA LEU A 249 -18.67 -10.86 4.44
C LEU A 249 -19.73 -11.63 5.25
N ASN A 250 -20.65 -10.90 5.85
CA ASN A 250 -21.77 -11.48 6.58
C ASN A 250 -23.02 -11.56 5.70
N TYR A 251 -23.90 -12.51 6.02
CA TYR A 251 -25.21 -12.59 5.38
C TYR A 251 -26.29 -13.07 6.33
N SER A 252 -27.53 -12.69 6.05
CA SER A 252 -28.70 -13.18 6.77
C SER A 252 -29.91 -13.30 5.85
N LEU A 253 -30.68 -14.38 6.01
CA LEU A 253 -31.93 -14.60 5.29
C LEU A 253 -33.11 -14.37 6.23
N LYS A 254 -33.99 -13.43 5.89
CA LYS A 254 -35.24 -13.17 6.64
C LYS A 254 -36.41 -12.99 5.68
N GLU A 255 -37.46 -13.78 5.88
CA GLU A 255 -38.71 -13.71 5.09
C GLU A 255 -38.47 -13.73 3.56
N GLY A 256 -37.48 -14.51 3.09
CA GLY A 256 -37.12 -14.62 1.66
C GLY A 256 -36.26 -13.47 1.13
N VAL A 257 -35.79 -12.56 2.00
CA VAL A 257 -34.83 -11.50 1.64
C VAL A 257 -33.46 -11.87 2.19
N LEU A 258 -32.49 -12.04 1.30
CA LEU A 258 -31.09 -12.22 1.66
C LEU A 258 -30.43 -10.85 1.78
N THR A 259 -29.97 -10.50 2.96
CA THR A 259 -29.14 -9.32 3.22
C THR A 259 -27.69 -9.76 3.30
N ILE A 260 -26.83 -9.15 2.50
CA ILE A 260 -25.37 -9.34 2.51
C ILE A 260 -24.75 -8.04 2.99
N ASP A 261 -23.83 -8.14 3.94
CA ASP A 261 -23.09 -7.05 4.57
C ASP A 261 -21.59 -7.35 4.49
N GLY A 262 -20.87 -6.63 3.63
CA GLY A 262 -19.45 -6.87 3.38
C GLY A 262 -18.59 -5.63 3.59
N THR A 263 -17.40 -5.82 4.14
CA THR A 263 -16.41 -4.75 4.37
C THR A 263 -15.25 -4.91 3.38
N ILE A 264 -15.10 -3.94 2.49
CA ILE A 264 -14.02 -3.89 1.50
C ILE A 264 -12.96 -2.91 1.98
N LYS A 265 -11.70 -3.36 2.02
CA LYS A 265 -10.54 -2.52 2.31
C LYS A 265 -9.83 -2.15 1.02
N ASN A 266 -9.53 -0.87 0.86
CA ASN A 266 -8.75 -0.31 -0.23
C ASN A 266 -7.49 0.34 0.33
N HIS A 267 -6.33 -0.16 -0.05
CA HIS A 267 -5.04 0.48 0.19
C HIS A 267 -4.65 1.28 -1.06
N ILE A 268 -4.49 2.59 -0.89
CA ILE A 268 -4.36 3.56 -1.97
C ILE A 268 -2.98 4.20 -1.87
N PHE A 269 -2.18 4.01 -2.92
CA PHE A 269 -0.87 4.60 -3.10
C PHE A 269 -0.98 5.81 -4.03
N ILE A 270 -0.70 7.00 -3.50
CA ILE A 270 -0.68 8.24 -4.28
C ILE A 270 0.75 8.51 -4.70
N ASN A 271 1.01 8.40 -6.00
CA ASN A 271 2.34 8.52 -6.57
C ASN A 271 2.44 9.76 -7.46
N ARG A 272 3.64 10.29 -7.63
CA ARG A 272 3.93 11.36 -8.57
C ARG A 272 5.16 11.01 -9.35
N GLN A 273 5.06 11.14 -10.67
CA GLN A 273 6.21 11.04 -11.53
C GLN A 273 6.95 12.38 -11.60
N ARG A 274 8.26 12.35 -11.39
CA ARG A 274 9.12 13.53 -11.48
C ARG A 274 10.31 13.22 -12.38
N ASN A 275 10.56 14.09 -13.35
CA ASN A 275 11.81 14.10 -14.10
C ASN A 275 12.74 15.12 -13.45
N ILE A 276 13.96 14.70 -13.15
CA ILE A 276 15.00 15.59 -12.65
C ILE A 276 16.28 15.38 -13.45
N ASN A 277 16.96 16.47 -13.77
CA ASN A 277 18.30 16.43 -14.32
C ASN A 277 19.29 16.40 -13.17
N ILE A 278 20.11 15.36 -13.13
CA ILE A 278 21.17 15.20 -12.15
C ILE A 278 22.53 15.33 -12.84
N VAL A 279 23.54 15.75 -12.10
CA VAL A 279 24.93 15.72 -12.55
C VAL A 279 25.43 14.28 -12.44
N GLY A 280 25.60 13.62 -13.58
CA GLY A 280 26.15 12.26 -13.64
C GLY A 280 27.69 12.26 -13.61
N GLU A 281 28.30 13.23 -14.29
CA GLU A 281 29.75 13.38 -14.34
C GLU A 281 30.17 14.86 -14.34
N ILE A 282 31.33 15.12 -13.72
CA ILE A 282 31.97 16.43 -13.67
C ILE A 282 33.36 16.28 -14.27
N GLU A 283 33.63 16.98 -15.37
CA GLU A 283 34.95 17.01 -16.01
C GLU A 283 35.59 18.37 -15.81
N GLU A 284 36.76 18.41 -15.18
CA GLU A 284 37.55 19.64 -15.06
C GLU A 284 38.25 19.93 -16.40
N THR A 285 38.14 21.17 -16.85
CA THR A 285 38.80 21.64 -18.07
C THR A 285 40.15 22.27 -17.75
N ASP A 286 41.03 22.35 -18.75
CA ASP A 286 42.30 23.07 -18.65
C ASP A 286 42.13 24.61 -18.61
N GLU A 287 40.90 25.12 -18.73
CA GLU A 287 40.62 26.56 -18.71
C GLU A 287 40.56 27.09 -17.26
N ILE A 288 41.58 27.86 -16.86
CA ILE A 288 41.62 28.54 -15.57
C ILE A 288 40.69 29.75 -15.56
N ILE A 289 39.97 29.93 -14.46
CA ILE A 289 39.16 31.11 -14.16
C ILE A 289 40.10 32.25 -13.75
N ASP A 290 40.47 33.10 -14.70
CA ASP A 290 41.32 34.26 -14.40
C ASP A 290 40.53 35.36 -13.68
N LYS A 291 40.78 35.49 -12.38
CA LYS A 291 40.20 36.55 -11.55
C LYS A 291 41.03 37.84 -11.59
N LYS A 292 42.24 37.89 -12.16
CA LYS A 292 43.22 38.97 -11.95
C LYS A 292 42.76 40.34 -12.42
N GLU A 293 42.05 40.44 -13.54
CA GLU A 293 41.60 41.73 -14.07
C GLU A 293 40.28 42.25 -13.46
N GLY A 294 39.60 41.43 -12.64
CA GLY A 294 38.37 41.82 -11.95
C GLY A 294 38.58 42.78 -10.76
N PRO A 295 37.55 43.55 -10.36
CA PRO A 295 37.60 44.42 -9.19
C PRO A 295 37.84 43.63 -7.90
N SER A 296 38.56 44.21 -6.93
CA SER A 296 38.85 43.55 -5.65
C SER A 296 37.62 43.35 -4.78
N ILE A 297 36.62 44.22 -4.91
CA ILE A 297 35.37 44.21 -4.15
C ILE A 297 34.22 44.52 -5.12
N ILE A 298 33.19 43.70 -5.11
CA ILE A 298 31.92 43.92 -5.84
C ILE A 298 30.81 44.12 -4.81
N ILE A 299 30.02 45.18 -4.98
CA ILE A 299 28.79 45.38 -4.20
C ILE A 299 27.64 44.90 -5.09
N TYR A 300 27.04 43.77 -4.72
CA TYR A 300 25.90 43.20 -5.42
C TYR A 300 24.60 43.58 -4.69
N ILE A 301 23.56 43.91 -5.47
CA ILE A 301 22.23 44.17 -4.94
C ILE A 301 21.39 42.93 -5.24
N VAL A 302 20.93 42.26 -4.20
CA VAL A 302 20.12 41.03 -4.29
C VAL A 302 18.85 41.30 -5.10
N GLN A 303 18.60 40.47 -6.10
CA GLN A 303 17.38 40.50 -6.92
C GLN A 303 16.33 39.55 -6.34
N ASN A 304 15.12 39.58 -6.92
CA ASN A 304 14.09 38.62 -6.54
C ASN A 304 14.52 37.21 -6.96
N ASP A 305 14.30 36.23 -6.09
CA ASP A 305 14.63 34.81 -6.32
C ASP A 305 16.14 34.49 -6.44
N ASP A 306 17.02 35.42 -6.07
CA ASP A 306 18.46 35.16 -6.00
C ASP A 306 18.79 34.22 -4.82
N GLU A 307 19.50 33.13 -5.13
CA GLU A 307 20.13 32.29 -4.11
C GLU A 307 21.62 32.60 -3.98
N LEU A 308 22.20 32.42 -2.79
CA LEU A 308 23.64 32.59 -2.58
C LEU A 308 24.46 31.68 -3.51
N TRP A 309 23.94 30.50 -3.84
CA TRP A 309 24.56 29.59 -4.80
C TRP A 309 24.74 30.24 -6.17
N ASP A 310 23.68 30.79 -6.76
CA ASP A 310 23.72 31.43 -8.07
C ASP A 310 24.66 32.64 -8.10
N ILE A 311 24.63 33.44 -7.03
CA ILE A 311 25.52 34.59 -6.88
C ILE A 311 26.98 34.10 -6.80
N SER A 312 27.27 33.14 -5.92
CA SER A 312 28.63 32.62 -5.73
C SER A 312 29.21 32.01 -7.00
N LYS A 313 28.40 31.23 -7.74
CA LYS A 313 28.72 30.69 -9.07
C LYS A 313 29.01 31.79 -10.08
N ARG A 314 28.15 32.82 -10.16
CA ARG A 314 28.31 33.95 -11.09
C ARG A 314 29.61 34.71 -10.89
N TYR A 315 30.05 34.85 -9.63
CA TYR A 315 31.26 35.59 -9.28
C TYR A 315 32.47 34.70 -9.00
N ASN A 316 32.38 33.38 -9.26
CA ASN A 316 33.44 32.40 -9.05
C ASN A 316 34.04 32.45 -7.63
N THR A 317 33.19 32.59 -6.61
CA THR A 317 33.51 32.55 -5.17
C THR A 317 32.69 31.44 -4.52
N THR A 318 32.82 31.18 -3.22
CA THR A 318 31.96 30.21 -2.53
C THR A 318 30.86 30.88 -1.73
N VAL A 319 29.78 30.15 -1.44
CA VAL A 319 28.69 30.61 -0.58
C VAL A 319 29.22 31.01 0.81
N GLU A 320 30.14 30.22 1.36
CA GLU A 320 30.76 30.49 2.67
C GLU A 320 31.55 31.80 2.67
N GLU A 321 32.24 32.12 1.57
CA GLU A 321 32.99 33.37 1.45
C GLU A 321 32.06 34.59 1.45
N ILE A 322 30.93 34.50 0.74
CA ILE A 322 29.92 35.57 0.75
C ILE A 322 29.30 35.72 2.14
N ILE A 323 28.97 34.61 2.82
CA ILE A 323 28.41 34.63 4.18
C ILE A 323 29.36 35.33 5.14
N LEU A 324 30.64 34.95 5.13
CA LEU A 324 31.66 35.51 6.02
C LEU A 324 31.92 36.99 5.76
N ALA A 325 31.93 37.43 4.49
CA ALA A 325 32.18 38.83 4.15
C ALA A 325 31.02 39.77 4.55
N ASN A 326 29.82 39.22 4.78
CA ASN A 326 28.60 39.98 5.01
C ASN A 326 27.95 39.72 6.37
N ASP A 327 28.55 38.90 7.23
CA ASP A 327 28.01 38.48 8.52
C ASP A 327 26.56 37.93 8.41
N ILE A 328 26.28 37.17 7.35
CA ILE A 328 24.93 36.64 7.07
C ILE A 328 24.63 35.51 8.06
N ALA A 329 23.67 35.74 8.96
CA ALA A 329 23.30 34.78 10.00
C ALA A 329 22.52 33.56 9.47
N SER A 330 21.79 33.71 8.37
CA SER A 330 20.99 32.65 7.76
C SER A 330 21.04 32.75 6.23
N PRO A 331 21.69 31.78 5.55
CA PRO A 331 21.87 31.77 4.09
C PRO A 331 20.56 31.80 3.28
N SER A 332 19.47 31.30 3.87
CA SER A 332 18.15 31.18 3.23
C SER A 332 17.27 32.44 3.33
N THR A 333 17.82 33.58 3.78
CA THR A 333 17.04 34.78 4.15
C THR A 333 17.44 36.04 3.36
N LEU A 334 18.08 35.88 2.19
CA LEU A 334 18.42 37.02 1.33
C LEU A 334 17.16 37.81 0.96
N MET A 335 17.16 39.13 1.25
CA MET A 335 16.03 39.99 0.90
C MET A 335 16.31 40.76 -0.39
N PRO A 336 15.37 40.81 -1.35
CA PRO A 336 15.53 41.64 -2.54
C PRO A 336 15.82 43.10 -2.17
N GLY A 337 16.86 43.68 -2.79
CA GLY A 337 17.35 45.03 -2.52
C GLY A 337 18.44 45.12 -1.45
N GLU A 338 18.74 44.02 -0.74
CA GLU A 338 19.88 43.93 0.17
C GLU A 338 21.21 44.07 -0.59
N LYS A 339 22.20 44.68 0.06
CA LYS A 339 23.53 44.89 -0.53
C LYS A 339 24.51 43.93 0.13
N ILE A 340 25.11 43.07 -0.69
CA ILE A 340 26.14 42.14 -0.24
C ILE A 340 27.47 42.45 -0.93
N ILE A 341 28.54 42.21 -0.20
CA ILE A 341 29.93 42.39 -0.58
C ILE A 341 30.46 41.05 -1.07
N ILE A 342 31.05 41.05 -2.26
CA ILE A 342 31.72 39.90 -2.84
C ILE A 342 33.20 40.25 -2.96
N GLU A 343 34.04 39.59 -2.17
CA GLU A 343 35.48 39.82 -2.15
C GLU A 343 36.18 38.90 -3.15
N LYS A 344 37.04 39.48 -3.99
CA LYS A 344 37.88 38.70 -4.88
C LYS A 344 39.07 38.14 -4.10
N LYS A 345 39.11 36.82 -3.93
CA LYS A 345 40.33 36.13 -3.51
C LYS A 345 41.16 35.73 -4.72
N VAL A 346 42.44 36.07 -4.65
CA VAL A 346 43.45 35.64 -5.61
C VAL A 346 44.39 34.73 -4.85
N ASP A 347 44.47 33.47 -5.24
CA ASP A 347 45.49 32.57 -4.70
C ASP A 347 46.84 33.06 -5.20
N ILE A 348 47.63 33.62 -4.28
CA ILE A 348 49.01 33.99 -4.52
C ILE A 348 49.83 32.77 -4.10
N GLU A 349 50.11 31.88 -5.05
CA GLU A 349 51.19 30.91 -4.86
C GLU A 349 52.51 31.68 -4.74
N PHE A 350 53.20 31.53 -3.61
CA PHE A 350 54.51 32.12 -3.34
C PHE A 350 55.64 31.16 -3.73
#